data_AF-A0A2H0Y2V8-F1
#
_entry.id   AF-A0A2H0Y2V8-F1
#
_cell.length_a   1.000
_cell.length_b   1.000
_cell.length_c   1.000
_cell.angle_alpha   90.00
_cell.angle_beta   90.00
_cell.angle_gamma   90.00
#
_symmetry.space_group_name_H-M   'P 1'
#
loop_
_entity.id
_entity.type
_entity.pdbx_description
1 polymer ?
#
loop_
_entity_poly.entity_id
_entity_poly.type
_entity_poly.pdbx_seq_one_letter_code
_entity_poly.pdbx_strand_id
1 'polypeptide(L)'
;MPYLSHLVNQLVATPIAKAFFSAVMIALVYLFDEDLFYALHAILALAVIDTVIATHLSLKLKQFRWEKFVHVFYKLIIYFLLISSANLVEYALPIYFLDDVVIWFVAGTEFISILRNIPQLGVQVPAGLAEKLETFITQKPLNRINRVEYKKLGKQKGTVKWR
;
A
#
# COMPACT_ATOMS: atom_id res chain seq x y z
N MET A 1 -27.19 -17.76 -4.14
CA MET A 1 -27.18 -16.40 -3.55
C MET A 1 -27.93 -16.25 -2.22
N PRO A 2 -29.07 -16.92 -1.90
CA PRO A 2 -29.84 -16.63 -0.66
C PRO A 2 -29.19 -17.16 0.63
N TYR A 3 -28.29 -18.14 0.54
CA TYR A 3 -27.60 -18.72 1.69
C TYR A 3 -26.53 -17.78 2.28
N LEU A 4 -25.80 -17.05 1.42
CA LEU A 4 -24.79 -16.07 1.84
C LEU A 4 -25.44 -14.90 2.59
N SER A 5 -26.57 -14.38 2.08
CA SER A 5 -27.32 -13.31 2.76
C SER A 5 -27.88 -13.77 4.11
N HIS A 6 -28.27 -15.04 4.25
CA HIS A 6 -28.78 -15.59 5.51
C HIS A 6 -27.67 -15.75 6.56
N LEU A 7 -26.48 -16.20 6.15
CA LEU A 7 -25.31 -16.28 7.02
C LEU A 7 -24.83 -14.91 7.48
N VAL A 8 -24.79 -13.92 6.57
CA VAL A 8 -24.45 -12.53 6.91
C VAL A 8 -25.45 -11.96 7.91
N ASN A 9 -26.75 -12.16 7.69
CA ASN A 9 -27.79 -11.70 8.61
C ASN A 9 -27.70 -12.36 9.99
N GLN A 10 -27.36 -13.65 10.08
CA GLN A 10 -27.14 -14.30 11.36
C GLN A 10 -25.89 -13.78 12.08
N LEU A 11 -24.80 -13.52 11.34
CA LEU A 11 -23.57 -12.97 11.89
C LEU A 11 -23.81 -11.56 12.49
N VAL A 12 -24.50 -10.69 11.74
CA VAL A 12 -24.83 -9.31 12.13
C VAL A 12 -25.93 -9.26 13.21
N ALA A 13 -26.79 -10.27 13.31
CA ALA A 13 -27.84 -10.33 14.33
C ALA A 13 -27.32 -10.65 15.75
N THR A 14 -26.11 -11.20 15.88
CA THR A 14 -25.57 -11.51 17.21
C THR A 14 -25.23 -10.24 18.00
N PRO A 15 -25.65 -10.14 19.27
CA PRO A 15 -25.39 -8.95 20.10
C PRO A 15 -23.89 -8.72 20.34
N ILE A 16 -23.09 -9.79 20.33
CA ILE A 16 -21.63 -9.74 20.46
C ILE A 16 -20.99 -9.12 19.21
N ALA A 17 -21.41 -9.50 18.00
CA ALA A 17 -20.90 -8.88 16.79
C ALA A 17 -21.28 -7.39 16.75
N LYS A 18 -22.51 -7.04 17.10
CA LYS A 18 -22.94 -5.63 17.16
C LYS A 18 -22.13 -4.83 18.18
N ALA A 19 -21.92 -5.36 19.37
CA ALA A 19 -21.10 -4.71 20.40
C ALA A 19 -19.66 -4.51 19.93
N PHE A 20 -19.05 -5.54 19.34
CA PHE A 20 -17.70 -5.48 18.78
C PHE A 20 -17.60 -4.44 17.65
N PHE A 21 -18.49 -4.50 16.65
CA PHE A 21 -18.52 -3.53 15.56
C PHE A 21 -18.80 -2.11 16.06
N SER A 22 -19.65 -1.93 17.07
CA SER A 22 -19.91 -0.60 17.66
C SER A 22 -18.70 -0.05 18.40
N ALA A 23 -17.98 -0.89 19.16
CA ALA A 23 -16.75 -0.48 19.84
C ALA A 23 -15.63 -0.14 18.85
N VAL A 24 -15.51 -0.93 17.77
CA VAL A 24 -14.61 -0.63 16.66
C VAL A 24 -15.01 0.68 15.99
N MET A 25 -16.29 0.90 15.67
CA MET A 25 -16.74 2.15 15.06
C MET A 25 -16.52 3.37 15.95
N ILE A 26 -16.74 3.26 17.26
CA ILE A 26 -16.45 4.36 18.21
C ILE A 26 -14.96 4.64 18.26
N ALA A 27 -14.12 3.60 18.32
CA ALA A 27 -12.67 3.77 18.27
C ALA A 27 -12.23 4.43 16.95
N LEU A 28 -12.82 4.04 15.83
CA LEU A 28 -12.56 4.66 14.53
C LEU A 28 -12.97 6.15 14.54
N VAL A 29 -14.17 6.50 14.99
CA VAL A 29 -14.59 7.91 15.07
C VAL A 29 -13.67 8.73 15.98
N TYR A 30 -13.17 8.15 17.07
CA TYR A 30 -12.22 8.84 17.95
C TYR A 30 -10.84 9.02 17.31
N LEU A 31 -10.38 8.04 16.52
CA LEU A 31 -9.10 8.10 15.82
C LEU A 31 -9.13 8.96 14.55
N PHE A 32 -10.31 9.19 13.98
CA PHE A 32 -10.50 9.93 12.75
C PHE A 32 -11.47 11.10 13.00
N ASP A 33 -10.91 12.26 13.33
CA ASP A 33 -11.65 13.53 13.38
C ASP A 33 -12.27 13.86 12.00
N GLU A 34 -13.21 14.80 11.92
CA GLU A 34 -13.95 15.12 10.69
C GLU A 34 -13.01 15.49 9.51
N ASP A 35 -11.97 16.27 9.78
CA ASP A 35 -10.96 16.64 8.78
C ASP A 35 -10.09 15.44 8.36
N LEU A 36 -9.75 14.58 9.33
CA LEU A 36 -9.02 13.33 9.09
C LEU A 36 -9.82 12.40 8.19
N PHE A 37 -11.15 12.40 8.31
CA PHE A 37 -12.05 11.61 7.49
C PHE A 37 -11.93 11.98 6.00
N TYR A 38 -11.93 13.28 5.66
CA TYR A 38 -11.76 13.73 4.27
C TYR A 38 -10.37 13.36 3.71
N ALA A 39 -9.32 13.49 4.52
CA ALA A 39 -7.97 13.09 4.13
C ALA A 39 -7.87 11.59 3.83
N LEU A 40 -8.49 10.74 4.65
CA LEU A 40 -8.56 9.29 4.39
C LEU A 40 -9.36 8.95 3.14
N HIS A 41 -10.45 9.66 2.85
CA HIS A 41 -11.19 9.48 1.61
C HIS A 41 -10.32 9.82 0.39
N ALA A 42 -9.55 10.91 0.46
CA ALA A 42 -8.63 11.30 -0.59
C ALA A 42 -7.51 10.27 -0.80
N ILE A 43 -6.88 9.79 0.27
CA ILE A 43 -5.83 8.76 0.23
C ILE A 43 -6.39 7.45 -0.32
N LEU A 44 -7.59 7.05 0.12
CA LEU A 44 -8.26 5.85 -0.37
C LEU A 44 -8.57 5.97 -1.87
N ALA A 45 -9.08 7.11 -2.31
CA ALA A 45 -9.34 7.38 -3.72
C ALA A 45 -8.04 7.30 -4.55
N LEU A 46 -6.96 7.90 -4.08
CA LEU A 46 -5.64 7.83 -4.71
C LEU A 46 -5.14 6.38 -4.82
N ALA A 47 -5.21 5.60 -3.74
CA ALA A 47 -4.81 4.20 -3.72
C ALA A 47 -5.64 3.32 -4.67
N VAL A 48 -6.95 3.59 -4.78
CA VAL A 48 -7.84 2.92 -5.74
C VAL A 48 -7.46 3.27 -7.18
N ILE A 49 -7.24 4.56 -7.47
CA ILE A 49 -6.80 5.01 -8.80
C ILE A 49 -5.48 4.34 -9.19
N ASP A 50 -4.49 4.35 -8.29
CA ASP A 50 -3.20 3.67 -8.52
C ASP A 50 -3.41 2.18 -8.82
N THR A 51 -4.26 1.50 -8.03
CA THR A 51 -4.55 0.08 -8.20
C THR A 51 -5.24 -0.22 -9.53
N VAL A 52 -6.18 0.62 -9.96
CA VAL A 52 -6.87 0.47 -11.24
C VAL A 52 -5.88 0.63 -12.39
N ILE A 53 -5.04 1.67 -12.34
CA ILE A 53 -4.00 1.93 -13.34
C ILE A 53 -3.01 0.75 -13.40
N ALA A 54 -2.49 0.31 -12.24
CA ALA A 54 -1.53 -0.77 -12.15
C ALA A 54 -2.10 -2.11 -12.60
N THR A 55 -3.37 -2.39 -12.28
CA THR A 55 -4.09 -3.59 -12.73
C THR A 55 -4.32 -3.56 -14.23
N HIS A 56 -4.83 -2.45 -14.78
CA HIS A 56 -5.05 -2.30 -16.22
C HIS A 56 -3.76 -2.54 -17.01
N LEU A 57 -2.67 -1.93 -16.57
CA LEU A 57 -1.35 -2.12 -17.14
C LEU A 57 -0.86 -3.58 -17.03
N SER A 58 -1.05 -4.22 -15.88
CA SER A 58 -0.67 -5.63 -15.68
C SER A 58 -1.45 -6.58 -16.58
N LEU A 59 -2.73 -6.28 -16.87
CA LEU A 59 -3.55 -7.02 -17.83
C LEU A 59 -3.05 -6.81 -19.26
N LYS A 60 -2.75 -5.56 -19.66
CA LYS A 60 -2.19 -5.22 -20.98
C LYS A 60 -0.86 -5.93 -21.23
N LEU A 61 -0.02 -6.04 -20.19
CA LEU A 61 1.29 -6.71 -20.25
C LEU A 61 1.22 -8.22 -20.00
N LYS A 62 0.04 -8.81 -19.74
CA LYS A 62 -0.15 -10.23 -19.37
C LYS A 62 0.70 -10.68 -18.15
N GLN A 63 1.03 -9.77 -17.25
CA GLN A 63 1.83 -10.00 -16.05
C GLN A 63 0.99 -9.85 -14.78
N PHE A 64 -0.22 -10.38 -14.79
CA PHE A 64 -1.08 -10.35 -13.61
C PHE A 64 -0.50 -11.23 -12.51
N ARG A 65 -0.37 -10.67 -11.31
CA ARG A 65 0.25 -11.28 -10.15
C ARG A 65 -0.58 -10.94 -8.92
N TRP A 66 -1.10 -11.96 -8.25
CA TRP A 66 -1.95 -11.82 -7.04
C TRP A 66 -1.25 -11.01 -5.94
N GLU A 67 0.07 -11.11 -5.86
CA GLU A 67 0.89 -10.40 -4.88
C GLU A 67 0.76 -8.88 -5.01
N LYS A 68 0.38 -8.35 -6.18
CA LYS A 68 0.13 -6.92 -6.38
C LYS A 68 -1.17 -6.47 -5.70
N PHE A 69 -2.20 -7.31 -5.66
CA PHE A 69 -3.46 -6.99 -5.01
C PHE A 69 -3.31 -6.98 -3.48
N VAL A 70 -2.59 -7.98 -2.95
CA VAL A 70 -2.26 -8.05 -1.52
C VAL A 70 -1.44 -6.83 -1.07
N HIS A 71 -0.58 -6.30 -1.94
CA HIS A 71 0.21 -5.11 -1.63
C HIS A 71 -0.65 -3.86 -1.35
N VAL A 72 -1.80 -3.72 -2.00
CA VAL A 72 -2.74 -2.62 -1.76
C VAL A 72 -3.32 -2.71 -0.35
N PHE A 73 -3.70 -3.92 0.07
CA PHE A 73 -4.21 -4.13 1.43
C PHE A 73 -3.15 -3.80 2.49
N TYR A 74 -1.90 -4.19 2.26
CA TYR A 74 -0.79 -3.80 3.14
C TYR A 74 -0.58 -2.29 3.21
N LYS A 75 -0.65 -1.58 2.06
CA LYS A 75 -0.56 -0.11 2.04
C LYS A 75 -1.65 0.52 2.91
N LEU A 76 -2.90 0.10 2.75
CA LEU A 76 -4.03 0.64 3.54
C LEU A 76 -3.86 0.43 5.04
N ILE A 77 -3.42 -0.77 5.46
CA ILE A 77 -3.13 -1.04 6.88
C ILE A 77 -2.01 -0.12 7.39
N ILE A 78 -0.93 0.03 6.63
CA ILE A 78 0.20 0.88 7.02
C ILE A 78 -0.26 2.33 7.13
N TYR A 79 -1.04 2.83 6.19
CA TYR A 79 -1.56 4.21 6.22
C TYR A 79 -2.47 4.45 7.40
N PHE A 80 -3.37 3.50 7.67
CA PHE A 80 -4.21 3.54 8.86
C PHE A 80 -3.37 3.65 10.13
N LEU A 81 -2.36 2.78 10.30
CA LEU A 81 -1.47 2.79 11.46
C LEU A 81 -0.66 4.08 11.56
N LEU A 82 -0.17 4.62 10.44
CA LEU A 82 0.66 5.83 10.41
C LEU A 82 -0.15 7.05 10.86
N ILE A 83 -1.32 7.26 10.26
CA ILE A 83 -2.22 8.38 10.59
C ILE A 83 -2.73 8.26 12.03
N SER A 84 -3.14 7.05 12.43
CA SER A 84 -3.58 6.77 13.80
C SER A 84 -2.49 7.08 14.83
N SER A 85 -1.24 6.70 14.54
CA SER A 85 -0.10 6.95 15.43
C SER A 85 0.21 8.44 15.51
N ALA A 86 0.10 9.17 14.40
CA ALA A 86 0.29 10.62 14.39
C ALA A 86 -0.72 11.31 15.30
N ASN A 87 -2.01 11.01 15.13
CA ASN A 87 -3.09 11.56 15.96
C ASN A 87 -2.89 11.21 17.45
N LEU A 88 -2.51 9.96 17.78
CA LEU A 88 -2.21 9.58 19.16
C LEU A 88 -1.04 10.35 19.77
N VAL A 89 -0.01 10.68 18.97
CA VAL A 89 1.13 11.46 19.44
C VAL A 89 0.73 12.91 19.72
N GLU A 90 -0.11 13.50 18.88
CA GLU A 90 -0.65 14.86 19.10
C GLU A 90 -1.62 14.94 20.27
N TYR A 91 -2.35 13.86 20.54
CA TYR A 91 -3.12 13.78 21.77
C TYR A 91 -2.22 13.76 23.01
N ALA A 92 -1.05 13.13 22.92
CA ALA A 92 -0.11 13.00 24.04
C ALA A 92 0.84 14.20 24.22
N LEU A 93 1.12 14.95 23.16
CA LEU A 93 2.08 16.06 23.12
C LEU A 93 1.41 17.32 22.56
N PRO A 94 1.78 18.54 22.99
CA PRO A 94 1.20 19.78 22.48
C PRO A 94 1.74 20.14 21.07
N ILE A 95 1.52 19.26 20.10
CA ILE A 95 1.92 19.35 18.69
C ILE A 95 0.63 19.14 17.87
N TYR A 96 0.37 20.00 16.88
CA TYR A 96 -0.91 20.05 16.14
C TYR A 96 -0.72 20.11 14.61
N PHE A 97 0.31 19.45 14.09
CA PHE A 97 0.65 19.48 12.65
C PHE A 97 1.25 18.15 12.14
N LEU A 98 1.53 17.22 13.03
CA LEU A 98 2.12 15.92 12.75
C LEU A 98 1.17 15.03 11.94
N ASP A 99 -0.12 15.04 12.26
CA ASP A 99 -1.14 14.30 11.50
C ASP A 99 -1.21 14.77 10.04
N ASP A 100 -1.22 16.08 9.82
CA ASP A 100 -1.12 16.73 8.51
C ASP A 100 0.14 16.29 7.79
N VAL A 101 1.32 16.44 8.40
CA VAL A 101 2.60 16.04 7.77
C VAL A 101 2.56 14.57 7.33
N VAL A 102 1.96 13.69 8.15
CA VAL A 102 1.79 12.27 7.84
C VAL A 102 0.82 12.05 6.69
N ILE A 103 -0.32 12.75 6.65
CA ILE A 103 -1.28 12.71 5.55
C ILE A 103 -0.63 13.16 4.24
N TRP A 104 0.07 14.30 4.25
CA TRP A 104 0.77 14.84 3.09
C TRP A 104 1.84 13.87 2.58
N PHE A 105 2.58 13.24 3.50
CA PHE A 105 3.54 12.21 3.15
C PHE A 105 2.86 11.01 2.46
N VAL A 106 1.81 10.46 3.05
CA VAL A 106 1.07 9.31 2.49
C VAL A 106 0.48 9.65 1.12
N ALA A 107 -0.23 10.77 1.00
CA ALA A 107 -0.80 11.24 -0.26
C ALA A 107 0.28 11.44 -1.33
N GLY A 108 1.42 12.02 -0.96
CA GLY A 108 2.58 12.16 -1.83
C GLY A 108 3.12 10.81 -2.34
N THR A 109 3.18 9.78 -1.48
CA THR A 109 3.62 8.44 -1.91
C THR A 109 2.67 7.79 -2.91
N GLU A 110 1.36 7.98 -2.75
CA GLU A 110 0.36 7.48 -3.71
C GLU A 110 0.41 8.25 -5.03
N PHE A 111 0.57 9.57 -4.96
CA PHE A 111 0.77 10.39 -6.15
C PHE A 111 2.01 9.96 -6.97
N ILE A 112 3.13 9.70 -6.29
CA ILE A 112 4.35 9.15 -6.92
C ILE A 112 4.10 7.77 -7.54
N SER A 113 3.31 6.91 -6.87
CA SER A 113 2.92 5.59 -7.38
C SER A 113 2.14 5.69 -8.68
N ILE A 114 1.16 6.60 -8.74
CA ILE A 114 0.37 6.89 -9.94
C ILE A 114 1.28 7.39 -11.07
N LEU A 115 2.13 8.39 -10.79
CA LEU A 115 3.07 8.96 -11.75
C LEU A 115 4.02 7.93 -12.35
N ARG A 116 4.34 6.86 -11.61
CA ARG A 116 5.15 5.75 -12.12
C ARG A 116 4.43 4.93 -13.19
N ASN A 117 3.12 4.77 -13.06
CA ASN A 117 2.34 3.94 -13.95
C ASN A 117 1.82 4.72 -15.17
N ILE A 118 1.66 6.04 -15.06
CA ILE A 118 1.19 6.94 -16.14
C ILE A 118 2.02 6.83 -17.45
N PRO A 119 3.36 6.87 -17.45
CA PRO A 119 4.16 6.73 -18.68
C PRO A 119 3.88 5.45 -19.45
N GLN A 120 3.61 4.36 -18.72
CA GLN A 120 3.35 3.05 -19.30
C GLN A 120 1.97 2.96 -19.98
N LEU A 121 1.10 3.95 -19.74
CA LEU A 121 -0.15 4.15 -20.47
C LEU A 121 0.03 4.97 -21.75
N GLY A 122 1.24 5.48 -22.03
CA GLY A 122 1.53 6.33 -23.20
C GLY A 122 1.33 7.83 -22.95
N VAL A 123 1.15 8.24 -21.69
CA VAL A 123 1.04 9.65 -21.30
C VAL A 123 2.44 10.20 -21.03
N GLN A 124 2.78 11.33 -21.63
CA GLN A 124 4.09 11.96 -21.45
C GLN A 124 4.19 12.60 -20.06
N VAL A 125 5.22 12.23 -19.31
CA VAL A 125 5.56 12.80 -18.00
C VAL A 125 6.81 13.68 -18.16
N PRO A 126 6.91 14.83 -17.47
CA PRO A 126 8.08 15.71 -17.59
C PRO A 126 9.41 14.96 -17.38
N ALA A 127 10.39 15.21 -18.25
CA ALA A 127 11.63 14.42 -18.31
C ALA A 127 12.39 14.36 -16.97
N GLY A 128 12.49 15.48 -16.26
CA GLY A 128 13.15 15.51 -14.94
C GLY A 128 12.42 14.72 -13.85
N LEU A 129 11.13 14.44 -14.03
CA LEU A 129 10.34 13.59 -13.13
C LEU A 129 10.50 12.12 -13.51
N ALA A 130 10.51 11.81 -14.81
CA ALA A 130 10.74 10.46 -15.33
C ALA A 130 12.12 9.91 -14.91
N GLU A 131 13.18 10.72 -15.05
CA GLU A 131 14.55 10.36 -14.67
C GLU A 131 14.70 10.07 -13.17
N LYS A 132 14.05 10.88 -12.32
CA LYS A 132 14.02 10.65 -10.87
C LYS A 132 13.20 9.39 -10.52
N LEU A 133 12.08 9.15 -11.20
CA LEU A 133 11.28 7.94 -10.99
C LEU A 133 12.06 6.67 -11.39
N GLU A 134 12.84 6.70 -12.48
CA GLU A 134 13.69 5.58 -12.93
C GLU A 134 14.80 5.23 -11.93
N THR A 135 15.43 6.24 -11.31
CA THR A 135 16.43 5.99 -10.27
C THR A 135 15.82 5.32 -9.03
N PHE A 136 14.60 5.67 -8.62
CA PHE A 136 13.86 4.94 -7.57
C PHE A 136 13.46 3.50 -7.97
N ILE A 137 13.16 3.26 -9.25
CA ILE A 137 12.84 1.91 -9.77
C ILE A 137 14.07 1.00 -9.74
N THR A 138 15.23 1.55 -10.11
CA THR A 138 16.50 0.79 -10.24
C THR A 138 17.11 0.44 -8.87
N GLN A 139 16.76 1.19 -7.81
CA GLN A 139 17.18 0.91 -6.43
C GLN A 139 16.38 -0.19 -5.72
N LYS A 140 15.35 -0.77 -6.35
CA LYS A 140 14.79 -2.05 -5.90
C LYS A 140 15.95 -3.06 -5.90
N PRO A 141 16.32 -3.70 -4.77
CA PRO A 141 17.56 -4.46 -4.72
C PRO A 141 17.52 -5.55 -5.80
N LEU A 142 18.32 -5.33 -6.86
CA LEU A 142 18.63 -6.24 -7.96
C LEU A 142 19.39 -7.49 -7.48
N ASN A 143 19.10 -7.99 -6.27
CA ASN A 143 20.06 -8.75 -5.50
C ASN A 143 19.45 -9.87 -4.63
N ARG A 144 18.28 -10.42 -5.00
CA ARG A 144 17.88 -11.77 -4.52
C ARG A 144 17.96 -12.83 -5.61
N ILE A 145 17.49 -12.56 -6.82
CA ILE A 145 17.53 -13.54 -7.92
C ILE A 145 18.99 -13.72 -8.41
N ASN A 146 19.67 -12.62 -8.71
CA ASN A 146 21.10 -12.65 -9.08
C ASN A 146 21.99 -13.24 -7.98
N ARG A 147 21.73 -12.94 -6.70
CA ARG A 147 22.53 -13.43 -5.58
C ARG A 147 22.43 -14.95 -5.38
N VAL A 148 21.29 -15.55 -5.74
CA VAL A 148 21.09 -17.01 -5.69
C VAL A 148 21.80 -17.68 -6.87
N GLU A 149 21.77 -17.08 -8.07
CA GLU A 149 22.52 -17.57 -9.24
C GLU A 149 24.04 -17.50 -9.05
N TYR A 150 24.57 -16.37 -8.54
CA TYR A 150 25.99 -16.27 -8.21
C TYR A 150 26.42 -17.25 -7.11
N LYS A 151 25.58 -17.53 -6.10
CA LYS A 151 25.85 -18.56 -5.09
C LYS A 151 25.85 -19.98 -5.68
N LYS A 152 25.00 -20.27 -6.68
CA LYS A 152 24.98 -21.56 -7.38
C LYS A 152 26.20 -21.74 -8.29
N LEU A 153 26.58 -20.69 -9.02
CA LEU A 153 27.76 -20.69 -9.89
C LEU A 153 29.08 -20.75 -9.09
N GLY A 154 29.14 -20.12 -7.92
CA GLY A 154 30.30 -20.19 -7.03
C GLY A 154 30.48 -21.55 -6.32
N LYS A 155 29.39 -22.29 -6.07
CA LYS A 155 29.45 -23.64 -5.48
C LYS A 155 29.88 -24.73 -6.47
N GLN A 156 29.64 -24.55 -7.77
CA GLN A 156 30.06 -25.54 -8.79
C GLN A 156 31.56 -25.47 -9.14
N LYS A 157 32.23 -24.32 -8.93
CA LYS A 157 33.67 -24.18 -9.22
C LYS A 157 34.60 -24.55 -8.05
N GLY A 158 34.06 -25.06 -6.94
CA GLY A 158 34.80 -25.32 -5.69
C GLY A 158 35.28 -26.76 -5.46
N THR A 159 35.34 -27.62 -6.48
CA THR A 159 35.89 -28.98 -6.35
C THR A 159 36.97 -29.24 -7.40
N VAL A 160 38.09 -28.52 -7.31
CA VAL A 160 39.34 -28.95 -7.93
C VAL A 160 40.19 -29.59 -6.84
N LYS A 161 40.24 -30.92 -6.90
CA LYS A 161 41.03 -31.78 -6.02
C LYS A 161 42.47 -31.75 -6.54
N TRP A 162 43.36 -31.04 -5.85
CA TRP A 162 44.79 -31.13 -6.12
C TRP A 162 45.29 -32.50 -5.66
N ARG A 163 45.76 -33.31 -6.62
CA ARG A 163 46.65 -34.45 -6.37
C ARG A 163 48.08 -33.95 -6.54
#